data_AF-A0A0F9H6Q0-F1
#
_entry.id   AF-A0A0F9H6Q0-F1
#
_cell.length_a   1.000
_cell.length_b   1.000
_cell.length_c   1.000
_cell.angle_alpha   90.00
_cell.angle_beta   90.00
_cell.angle_gamma   90.00
#
_symmetry.space_group_name_H-M   'P 1'
#
loop_
_entity.id
_entity.type
_entity.pdbx_description
1 polymer ?
#
loop_
_entity_poly.entity_id
_entity_poly.type
_entity_poly.pdbx_seq_one_letter_code
_entity_poly.pdbx_strand_id
1 'polypeptide(L)'
;MTHAKRILAAVLLGAIPAIAETPEAIFKRISPAIVALRDAEGSASGVMINRYGMVLTNYSTVNTPLPIEVVAEVVQGGKRRTMTFKKTRVLGVHPTANLALIQIVKPGPVRFIAAAIDTRPVKLGEKVYVIGQAVFAGEKGLDRSIEHGQVIATGQRVAKATYAVCSAVITFDSSGGAVCDESGKVIGIAAFGLGKKQEAGFFVSLEGYRQGDLVFPARRAVDKERAANLANLGRHWERFSGSSPDSPGQQRAFFYYRLALAADPGDPQLYFTVATMYEQMRRPDIAQPYVAKALELRKDFPEARFLLGDILLKANRLDEAAAEFRKGLATARQDILARRGMARCAYGGALVAGRQKRSAEAAYLARWSDSLVPTDRFTYHTEAVGLFDRGSKDISDEQFAYVTQARKFSLRDMARYLRMLRNFTRPGPTKAALALHNQTVAQLAKRMLASAPRPLPLRKRLPDAP
;
A
#
# COMPACT_ATOMS: atom_id res chain seq x y z
N MET A 1 56.56 -47.24 -56.83
CA MET A 1 55.14 -47.17 -56.42
C MET A 1 55.14 -47.18 -54.90
N THR A 2 54.65 -46.23 -54.12
CA THR A 2 53.68 -45.15 -54.36
C THR A 2 53.90 -44.09 -53.27
N HIS A 3 53.70 -42.82 -53.61
CA HIS A 3 53.88 -41.64 -52.75
C HIS A 3 52.98 -41.61 -51.51
N ALA A 4 53.48 -41.10 -50.38
CA ALA A 4 52.64 -40.48 -49.35
C ALA A 4 53.32 -39.22 -48.79
N LYS A 5 52.63 -38.09 -49.03
CA LYS A 5 53.02 -36.71 -48.74
C LYS A 5 53.13 -36.44 -47.23
N ARG A 6 54.18 -35.72 -46.82
CA ARG A 6 54.23 -34.98 -45.55
C ARG A 6 53.31 -33.76 -45.67
N ILE A 7 52.27 -33.67 -44.82
CA ILE A 7 51.50 -32.44 -44.62
C ILE A 7 51.44 -32.13 -43.11
N LEU A 8 52.18 -31.08 -42.76
CA LEU A 8 51.98 -30.06 -41.72
C LEU A 8 50.95 -30.34 -40.60
N ALA A 9 51.46 -30.44 -39.37
CA ALA A 9 50.66 -30.29 -38.16
C ALA A 9 50.43 -28.79 -37.88
N ALA A 10 49.22 -28.30 -38.15
CA ALA A 10 48.73 -27.04 -37.63
C ALA A 10 47.91 -27.32 -36.36
N VAL A 11 48.47 -27.00 -35.20
CA VAL A 11 47.74 -27.03 -33.92
C VAL A 11 46.76 -25.85 -33.91
N LEU A 12 45.52 -26.12 -34.28
CA LEU A 12 44.39 -25.24 -34.00
C LEU A 12 44.11 -25.30 -32.48
N LEU A 13 44.58 -24.30 -31.74
CA LEU A 13 44.05 -23.92 -30.43
C LEU A 13 42.63 -23.39 -30.66
N GLY A 14 41.68 -24.30 -30.86
CA GLY A 14 40.26 -23.99 -30.84
C GLY A 14 39.89 -23.50 -29.44
N ALA A 15 39.38 -22.26 -29.35
CA ALA A 15 38.74 -21.77 -28.15
C ALA A 15 37.67 -22.78 -27.73
N ILE A 16 37.84 -23.40 -26.56
CA ILE A 16 36.83 -24.25 -25.97
C ILE A 16 35.60 -23.36 -25.79
N PRO A 17 34.46 -23.64 -26.45
CA PRO A 17 33.25 -22.87 -26.21
C PRO A 17 32.94 -23.00 -24.72
N ALA A 18 32.84 -21.85 -24.04
CA ALA A 18 32.42 -21.82 -22.64
C ALA A 18 31.12 -22.61 -22.53
N ILE A 19 31.14 -23.70 -21.78
CA ILE A 19 29.96 -24.54 -21.58
C ILE A 19 28.94 -23.66 -20.87
N ALA A 20 27.85 -23.31 -21.55
CA ALA A 20 26.76 -22.56 -20.97
C ALA A 20 26.26 -23.34 -19.74
N GLU A 21 26.24 -22.68 -18.58
CA GLU A 21 25.86 -23.35 -17.34
C GLU A 21 24.39 -23.77 -17.38
N THR A 22 24.08 -24.91 -16.76
CA THR A 22 22.69 -25.36 -16.64
C THR A 22 21.91 -24.43 -15.70
N PRO A 23 20.59 -24.28 -15.88
CA PRO A 23 19.76 -23.51 -14.95
C PRO A 23 19.92 -23.97 -13.48
N GLU A 24 20.11 -25.28 -13.27
CA GLU A 24 20.38 -25.86 -11.95
C GLU A 24 21.71 -25.38 -11.35
N ALA A 25 22.78 -25.31 -12.15
CA ALA A 25 24.08 -24.81 -11.69
C ALA A 25 24.00 -23.33 -11.31
N ILE A 26 23.32 -22.53 -12.15
CA ILE A 26 23.06 -21.10 -11.88
C ILE A 26 22.26 -20.96 -10.58
N PHE A 27 21.19 -21.73 -10.41
CA PHE A 27 20.37 -21.73 -9.21
C PHE A 27 21.18 -22.10 -7.96
N LYS A 28 21.97 -23.17 -7.99
CA LYS A 28 22.80 -23.60 -6.84
C LYS A 28 23.83 -22.54 -6.44
N ARG A 29 24.38 -21.80 -7.41
CA ARG A 29 25.34 -20.74 -7.15
C ARG A 29 24.71 -19.50 -6.51
N ILE A 30 23.54 -19.09 -7.01
CA ILE A 30 22.94 -17.78 -6.68
C ILE A 30 21.90 -17.86 -5.57
N SER A 31 21.16 -18.96 -5.48
CA SER A 31 20.12 -19.14 -4.47
C SER A 31 20.59 -18.83 -3.04
N PRO A 32 21.79 -19.22 -2.56
CA PRO A 32 22.20 -18.91 -1.19
C PRO A 32 22.37 -17.41 -0.88
N ALA A 33 22.57 -16.58 -1.92
CA ALA A 33 22.65 -15.12 -1.79
C ALA A 33 21.27 -14.44 -1.86
N ILE A 34 20.21 -15.16 -2.25
CA ILE A 34 18.84 -14.64 -2.22
C ILE A 34 18.29 -14.76 -0.80
N VAL A 35 17.81 -13.64 -0.28
CA VAL A 35 17.23 -13.52 1.06
C VAL A 35 15.75 -13.23 0.99
N ALA A 36 15.00 -13.65 2.00
CA ALA A 36 13.62 -13.24 2.18
C ALA A 36 13.55 -11.98 3.04
N LEU A 37 12.83 -10.98 2.55
CA LEU A 37 12.44 -9.80 3.31
C LEU A 37 11.03 -10.03 3.82
N ARG A 38 10.83 -9.98 5.14
CA ARG A 38 9.54 -10.29 5.77
C ARG A 38 9.10 -9.17 6.67
N ASP A 39 7.84 -8.81 6.58
CA ASP A 39 7.16 -7.93 7.51
C ASP A 39 5.74 -8.44 7.77
N ALA A 40 4.87 -7.63 8.38
CA ALA A 40 3.49 -8.03 8.60
C ALA A 40 2.65 -8.07 7.30
N GLU A 41 3.10 -7.41 6.22
CA GLU A 41 2.44 -7.38 4.90
C GLU A 41 2.64 -8.68 4.15
N GLY A 42 3.83 -9.26 4.26
CA GLY A 42 4.14 -10.53 3.64
C GLY A 42 5.63 -10.77 3.49
N SER A 43 5.99 -11.42 2.38
CA SER A 43 7.38 -11.73 2.04
C SER A 43 7.70 -11.22 0.65
N ALA A 44 8.92 -10.72 0.50
CA ALA A 44 9.53 -10.29 -0.74
C ALA A 44 10.97 -10.83 -0.82
N SER A 45 11.67 -10.51 -1.89
CA SER A 45 13.04 -10.96 -2.13
C SER A 45 14.06 -9.85 -1.95
N GLY A 46 15.30 -10.24 -1.69
CA GLY A 46 16.47 -9.39 -1.75
C GLY A 46 17.70 -10.17 -2.21
N VAL A 47 18.71 -9.45 -2.68
CA VAL A 47 20.00 -10.01 -3.11
C VAL A 47 21.08 -9.55 -2.15
N MET A 48 21.70 -10.48 -1.43
CA MET A 48 22.87 -10.21 -0.61
C MET A 48 24.07 -9.87 -1.49
N ILE A 49 24.61 -8.65 -1.35
CA ILE A 49 25.70 -8.15 -2.21
C ILE A 49 27.07 -8.15 -1.54
N ASN A 50 27.13 -8.42 -0.24
CA ASN A 50 28.42 -8.57 0.45
C ASN A 50 28.34 -9.53 1.64
N ARG A 51 29.51 -9.81 2.23
CA ARG A 51 29.65 -10.75 3.36
C ARG A 51 29.25 -10.17 4.71
N TYR A 52 28.81 -8.91 4.76
CA TYR A 52 28.55 -8.12 5.98
C TYR A 52 27.06 -7.78 6.18
N GLY A 53 26.17 -8.28 5.33
CA GLY A 53 24.72 -8.13 5.51
C GLY A 53 24.13 -6.95 4.74
N MET A 54 24.69 -6.60 3.58
CA MET A 54 24.12 -5.60 2.66
C MET A 54 23.25 -6.28 1.61
N VAL A 55 22.02 -5.81 1.45
CA VAL A 55 21.02 -6.43 0.57
C VAL A 55 20.44 -5.39 -0.39
N LEU A 56 20.50 -5.69 -1.69
CA LEU A 56 19.76 -4.95 -2.71
C LEU A 56 18.34 -5.50 -2.88
N THR A 57 17.38 -4.62 -3.06
CA THR A 57 15.97 -4.96 -3.31
C THR A 57 15.25 -3.76 -3.94
N ASN A 58 13.94 -3.86 -4.16
CA ASN A 58 13.13 -2.75 -4.62
C ASN A 58 12.86 -1.74 -3.50
N TYR A 59 12.81 -0.46 -3.84
CA TYR A 59 12.42 0.55 -2.85
C TYR A 59 10.94 0.45 -2.47
N SER A 60 10.07 0.07 -3.42
CA SER A 60 8.66 -0.25 -3.18
C SER A 60 8.44 -1.43 -2.21
N THR A 61 9.47 -2.23 -1.96
CA THR A 61 9.44 -3.31 -0.95
C THR A 61 9.69 -2.75 0.44
N VAL A 62 10.60 -1.77 0.57
CA VAL A 62 11.10 -1.32 1.87
C VAL A 62 10.60 0.07 2.30
N ASN A 63 9.70 0.70 1.52
CA ASN A 63 9.06 1.97 1.86
C ASN A 63 7.79 1.80 2.72
N THR A 64 7.82 0.83 3.64
CA THR A 64 6.77 0.57 4.64
C THR A 64 7.13 1.19 6.00
N PRO A 65 6.15 1.62 6.81
CA PRO A 65 6.39 1.99 8.21
C PRO A 65 6.63 0.77 9.12
N LEU A 66 6.51 -0.45 8.62
CA LEU A 66 6.66 -1.69 9.39
C LEU A 66 8.13 -2.11 9.54
N PRO A 67 8.47 -2.81 10.64
CA PRO A 67 9.78 -3.41 10.78
C PRO A 67 9.95 -4.55 9.77
N ILE A 68 11.10 -4.55 9.08
CA ILE A 68 11.47 -5.58 8.10
C ILE A 68 12.50 -6.52 8.73
N GLU A 69 12.17 -7.79 8.76
CA GLU A 69 13.07 -8.88 9.09
C GLU A 69 13.72 -9.45 7.83
N VAL A 70 14.99 -9.85 7.92
CA VAL A 70 15.69 -10.54 6.82
C VAL A 70 15.93 -11.98 7.23
N VAL A 71 15.49 -12.93 6.41
CA VAL A 71 15.84 -14.34 6.54
C VAL A 71 16.89 -14.68 5.49
N ALA A 72 18.05 -15.13 5.94
CA ALA A 72 19.20 -15.37 5.07
C ALA A 72 19.94 -16.65 5.42
N GLU A 73 20.57 -17.26 4.42
CA GLU A 73 21.60 -18.26 4.64
C GLU A 73 22.94 -17.60 4.99
N VAL A 74 23.56 -18.11 6.04
CA VAL A 74 24.85 -17.64 6.53
C VAL A 74 25.77 -18.81 6.85
N VAL A 75 27.07 -18.53 6.84
CA VAL A 75 28.08 -19.44 7.36
C VAL A 75 28.43 -19.01 8.79
N GLN A 76 28.18 -19.90 9.75
CA GLN A 76 28.51 -19.73 11.16
C GLN A 76 29.27 -20.96 11.65
N GLY A 77 30.50 -20.77 12.14
CA GLY A 77 31.36 -21.89 12.58
C GLY A 77 31.62 -22.92 11.46
N GLY A 78 31.77 -22.47 10.21
CA GLY A 78 32.00 -23.33 9.04
C GLY A 78 30.77 -24.06 8.50
N LYS A 79 29.60 -23.96 9.16
CA LYS A 79 28.35 -24.61 8.73
C LYS A 79 27.37 -23.59 8.14
N ARG A 80 26.66 -23.99 7.08
CA ARG A 80 25.53 -23.21 6.53
C ARG A 80 24.33 -23.30 7.47
N ARG A 81 23.69 -22.16 7.75
CA ARG A 81 22.49 -22.04 8.59
C ARG A 81 21.57 -20.98 8.02
N THR A 82 20.27 -21.21 8.12
CA THR A 82 19.26 -20.18 7.86
C THR A 82 18.98 -19.43 9.15
N MET A 83 19.08 -18.10 9.12
CA MET A 83 18.90 -17.23 10.29
C MET A 83 17.99 -16.05 9.97
N THR A 84 17.22 -15.62 10.97
CA THR A 84 16.36 -14.44 10.90
C THR A 84 16.99 -13.27 11.64
N PHE A 85 17.06 -12.11 10.97
CA PHE A 85 17.63 -10.88 11.49
C PHE A 85 16.55 -9.80 11.56
N LYS A 86 16.18 -9.40 12.78
CA LYS A 86 15.04 -8.49 13.03
C LYS A 86 15.39 -7.00 12.94
N LYS A 87 16.68 -6.68 12.98
CA LYS A 87 17.17 -5.29 12.97
C LYS A 87 17.76 -4.98 11.62
N THR A 88 17.00 -4.22 10.83
CA THR A 88 17.42 -3.77 9.50
C THR A 88 17.36 -2.24 9.42
N ARG A 89 18.07 -1.69 8.44
CA ARG A 89 18.06 -0.25 8.15
C ARG A 89 18.16 -0.03 6.65
N VAL A 90 17.28 0.79 6.10
CA VAL A 90 17.43 1.29 4.72
C VAL A 90 18.58 2.30 4.70
N LEU A 91 19.69 1.93 4.05
CA LEU A 91 20.88 2.77 3.97
C LEU A 91 20.81 3.79 2.84
N GLY A 92 20.29 3.37 1.69
CA GLY A 92 20.23 4.23 0.51
C GLY A 92 19.20 3.75 -0.49
N VAL A 93 18.71 4.67 -1.29
CA VAL A 93 17.75 4.43 -2.37
C VAL A 93 18.25 5.11 -3.63
N HIS A 94 17.98 4.52 -4.79
CA HIS A 94 18.38 5.13 -6.06
C HIS A 94 17.54 6.38 -6.32
N PRO A 95 18.12 7.49 -6.80
CA PRO A 95 17.41 8.74 -7.02
C PRO A 95 16.13 8.57 -7.86
N THR A 96 16.21 7.79 -8.95
CA THR A 96 15.11 7.65 -9.93
C THR A 96 14.54 6.24 -10.06
N ALA A 97 15.33 5.21 -9.71
CA ALA A 97 14.97 3.82 -9.95
C ALA A 97 14.23 3.24 -8.74
N ASN A 98 13.53 2.12 -8.93
CA ASN A 98 12.91 1.38 -7.84
C ASN A 98 13.94 0.47 -7.16
N LEU A 99 15.02 1.05 -6.62
CA LEU A 99 16.13 0.29 -6.04
C LEU A 99 16.47 0.83 -4.66
N ALA A 100 16.68 -0.07 -3.70
CA ALA A 100 17.08 0.23 -2.35
C ALA A 100 18.18 -0.71 -1.88
N LEU A 101 19.00 -0.20 -0.97
CA LEU A 101 20.04 -0.91 -0.25
C LEU A 101 19.69 -0.91 1.23
N ILE A 102 19.51 -2.10 1.79
CA ILE A 102 19.28 -2.30 3.21
C ILE A 102 20.48 -2.98 3.87
N GLN A 103 20.64 -2.74 5.17
CA GLN A 103 21.68 -3.34 5.99
C GLN A 103 21.06 -4.11 7.14
N ILE A 104 21.56 -5.33 7.36
CA ILE A 104 21.35 -6.08 8.59
C ILE A 104 22.24 -5.48 9.68
N VAL A 105 21.64 -4.98 10.75
CA VAL A 105 22.34 -4.24 11.80
C VAL A 105 22.82 -5.21 12.87
N LYS A 106 24.15 -5.24 13.10
CA LYS A 106 24.82 -6.08 14.12
C LYS A 106 24.44 -7.57 13.99
N PRO A 107 24.76 -8.22 12.87
CA PRO A 107 24.36 -9.62 12.60
C PRO A 107 25.06 -10.67 13.48
N GLY A 108 26.03 -10.29 14.31
CA GLY A 108 26.86 -11.21 15.09
C GLY A 108 27.96 -11.86 14.23
N PRO A 109 28.63 -12.92 14.74
CA PRO A 109 29.78 -13.56 14.09
C PRO A 109 29.32 -14.54 13.00
N VAL A 110 28.72 -14.00 11.94
CA VAL A 110 28.24 -14.74 10.78
C VAL A 110 28.83 -14.17 9.50
N ARG A 111 29.02 -15.02 8.48
CA ARG A 111 29.41 -14.58 7.13
C ARG A 111 28.26 -14.81 6.17
N PHE A 112 27.83 -13.76 5.49
CA PHE A 112 26.81 -13.86 4.46
C PHE A 112 27.39 -14.39 3.14
N ILE A 113 26.56 -15.06 2.36
CA ILE A 113 26.88 -15.50 1.00
C ILE A 113 26.40 -14.40 0.06
N ALA A 114 27.32 -13.86 -0.74
CA ALA A 114 27.05 -12.72 -1.60
C ALA A 114 27.00 -13.13 -3.06
N ALA A 115 26.08 -12.55 -3.82
CA ALA A 115 26.04 -12.70 -5.26
C ALA A 115 27.10 -11.80 -5.93
N ALA A 116 27.64 -12.26 -7.06
CA ALA A 116 28.45 -11.41 -7.92
C ALA A 116 27.51 -10.46 -8.71
N ILE A 117 27.80 -9.17 -8.67
CA ILE A 117 27.06 -8.15 -9.43
C ILE A 117 27.83 -7.82 -10.71
N ASP A 118 27.11 -7.71 -11.83
CA ASP A 118 27.63 -7.19 -13.09
C ASP A 118 26.80 -5.96 -13.49
N THR A 119 27.50 -4.85 -13.70
CA THR A 119 26.89 -3.54 -14.01
C THR A 119 27.04 -3.17 -15.47
N ARG A 120 27.33 -4.14 -16.34
CA ARG A 120 27.33 -3.94 -17.79
C ARG A 120 25.93 -3.62 -18.33
N PRO A 121 25.84 -3.01 -19.53
CA PRO A 121 24.57 -2.88 -20.22
C PRO A 121 23.93 -4.24 -20.51
N VAL A 122 22.62 -4.31 -20.29
CA VAL A 122 21.80 -5.49 -20.60
C VAL A 122 21.51 -5.52 -22.10
N LYS A 123 21.64 -6.69 -22.75
CA LYS A 123 21.45 -6.82 -24.20
C LYS A 123 20.08 -7.41 -24.55
N LEU A 124 19.50 -6.96 -25.66
CA LEU A 124 18.30 -7.57 -26.22
C LEU A 124 18.58 -9.02 -26.64
N GLY A 125 17.66 -9.94 -26.33
CA GLY A 125 17.80 -11.38 -26.61
C GLY A 125 18.70 -12.13 -25.62
N GLU A 126 19.33 -11.45 -24.66
CA GLU A 126 20.16 -12.09 -23.66
C GLU A 126 19.33 -13.01 -22.76
N LYS A 127 19.81 -14.24 -22.53
CA LYS A 127 19.18 -15.18 -21.60
C LYS A 127 19.32 -14.67 -20.18
N VAL A 128 18.22 -14.72 -19.44
CA VAL A 128 18.16 -14.29 -18.05
C VAL A 128 17.45 -15.30 -17.18
N TYR A 129 17.88 -15.37 -15.92
CA TYR A 129 17.30 -16.21 -14.89
C TYR A 129 16.86 -15.33 -13.73
N VAL A 130 15.57 -15.42 -13.38
CA VAL A 130 14.98 -14.73 -12.25
C VAL A 130 14.99 -15.68 -11.06
N ILE A 131 15.68 -15.32 -9.99
CA ILE A 131 15.74 -16.10 -8.77
C ILE A 131 15.24 -15.25 -7.61
N GLY A 132 14.19 -15.73 -6.96
CA GLY A 132 13.54 -15.06 -5.85
C GLY A 132 13.08 -16.03 -4.79
N GLN A 133 12.60 -15.50 -3.68
CA GLN A 133 11.87 -16.24 -2.68
C GLN A 133 10.61 -16.84 -3.31
N ALA A 134 10.41 -18.14 -3.09
CA ALA A 134 9.12 -18.79 -3.32
C ALA A 134 8.34 -18.76 -2.00
N VAL A 135 7.09 -18.33 -2.05
CA VAL A 135 6.21 -18.39 -0.88
C VAL A 135 5.06 -19.34 -1.16
N PHE A 136 5.13 -20.53 -0.58
CA PHE A 136 3.99 -21.45 -0.48
C PHE A 136 3.28 -21.23 0.86
N ALA A 137 1.95 -21.26 0.87
CA ALA A 137 1.16 -20.97 2.05
C ALA A 137 1.56 -21.86 3.24
N GLY A 138 2.00 -21.25 4.34
CA GLY A 138 2.28 -21.94 5.62
C GLY A 138 3.76 -22.24 5.90
N GLU A 139 4.67 -22.07 4.94
CA GLU A 139 6.08 -22.41 5.12
C GLU A 139 6.92 -21.24 5.67
N LYS A 140 7.62 -21.48 6.78
CA LYS A 140 8.57 -20.53 7.37
C LYS A 140 9.99 -20.65 6.77
N GLY A 141 10.19 -21.56 5.82
CA GLY A 141 11.45 -21.91 5.16
C GLY A 141 12.00 -20.82 4.24
N LEU A 142 13.14 -21.09 3.59
CA LEU A 142 13.79 -20.19 2.64
C LEU A 142 13.86 -20.88 1.27
N ASP A 143 12.68 -21.22 0.74
CA ASP A 143 12.54 -21.82 -0.57
C ASP A 143 12.65 -20.76 -1.66
N ARG A 144 13.24 -21.12 -2.79
CA ARG A 144 13.53 -20.17 -3.87
C ARG A 144 13.07 -20.76 -5.18
N SER A 145 12.47 -19.92 -6.00
CA SER A 145 12.09 -20.26 -7.37
C SER A 145 13.17 -19.82 -8.33
N ILE A 146 13.20 -20.48 -9.49
CA ILE A 146 13.94 -20.03 -10.65
C ILE A 146 13.01 -20.02 -11.85
N GLU A 147 12.94 -18.88 -12.50
CA GLU A 147 12.30 -18.70 -13.80
C GLU A 147 13.38 -18.31 -14.81
N HIS A 148 13.16 -18.61 -16.08
CA HIS A 148 14.11 -18.24 -17.14
C HIS A 148 13.38 -17.64 -18.33
N GLY A 149 14.11 -16.82 -19.07
CA GLY A 149 13.57 -16.14 -20.24
C GLY A 149 14.67 -15.40 -20.98
N GLN A 150 14.26 -14.46 -21.82
CA GLN A 150 15.17 -13.59 -22.54
C GLN A 150 14.77 -12.14 -22.35
N VAL A 151 15.74 -11.24 -22.42
CA VAL A 151 15.48 -9.80 -22.45
C VAL A 151 14.76 -9.45 -23.75
N ILE A 152 13.56 -8.88 -23.64
CA ILE A 152 12.72 -8.47 -24.77
C ILE A 152 12.68 -6.95 -24.96
N ALA A 153 13.11 -6.17 -23.95
CA ALA A 153 13.32 -4.72 -24.08
C ALA A 153 14.27 -4.20 -22.98
N THR A 154 15.01 -3.11 -23.24
CA THR A 154 16.05 -2.61 -22.30
C THR A 154 15.82 -1.18 -21.79
N GLY A 155 14.71 -0.53 -22.18
CA GLY A 155 14.49 0.90 -21.89
C GLY A 155 13.04 1.31 -21.68
N GLN A 156 12.19 0.39 -21.23
CA GLN A 156 10.76 0.68 -21.06
C GLN A 156 10.52 1.69 -19.94
N ARG A 157 9.84 2.78 -20.25
CA ARG A 157 9.56 3.86 -19.30
C ARG A 157 8.20 3.69 -18.66
N VAL A 158 8.19 3.44 -17.35
CA VAL A 158 6.96 3.38 -16.53
C VAL A 158 7.00 4.53 -15.54
N ALA A 159 6.11 5.52 -15.74
CA ALA A 159 6.03 6.73 -14.93
C ALA A 159 7.41 7.37 -14.67
N LYS A 160 8.13 7.69 -15.76
CA LYS A 160 9.49 8.27 -15.79
C LYS A 160 10.65 7.36 -15.34
N ALA A 161 10.42 6.20 -14.70
CA ALA A 161 11.48 5.22 -14.42
C ALA A 161 11.72 4.26 -15.58
N THR A 162 12.98 3.89 -15.77
CA THR A 162 13.42 2.96 -16.81
C THR A 162 13.51 1.54 -16.26
N TYR A 163 12.92 0.59 -16.97
CA TYR A 163 12.97 -0.83 -16.68
C TYR A 163 13.41 -1.60 -17.92
N ALA A 164 14.15 -2.68 -17.70
CA ALA A 164 14.29 -3.72 -18.69
C ALA A 164 13.12 -4.71 -18.55
N VAL A 165 12.80 -5.41 -19.62
CA VAL A 165 11.72 -6.38 -19.70
C VAL A 165 12.26 -7.70 -20.20
N CYS A 166 11.85 -8.79 -19.57
CA CYS A 166 12.15 -10.15 -19.99
C CYS A 166 10.89 -11.00 -20.14
N SER A 167 11.01 -12.13 -20.84
CA SER A 167 9.94 -13.12 -20.95
C SER A 167 9.77 -14.00 -19.70
N ALA A 168 10.71 -13.95 -18.75
CA ALA A 168 10.61 -14.70 -17.50
C ALA A 168 9.46 -14.14 -16.63
N VAL A 169 8.73 -15.05 -15.97
CA VAL A 169 7.64 -14.66 -15.06
C VAL A 169 8.22 -14.02 -13.81
N ILE A 170 7.78 -12.81 -13.49
CA ILE A 170 8.07 -12.13 -12.22
C ILE A 170 6.78 -12.02 -11.42
N THR A 171 6.81 -12.59 -10.23
CA THR A 171 5.72 -12.64 -9.25
C THR A 171 6.00 -11.66 -8.11
N PHE A 172 5.04 -11.49 -7.20
CA PHE A 172 5.21 -10.58 -6.06
C PHE A 172 6.29 -11.05 -5.08
N ASP A 173 6.40 -12.36 -4.84
CA ASP A 173 7.39 -12.97 -3.96
C ASP A 173 8.82 -12.92 -4.52
N SER A 174 8.97 -13.08 -5.84
CA SER A 174 10.26 -12.90 -6.52
C SER A 174 10.67 -11.43 -6.74
N SER A 175 9.75 -10.48 -6.48
CA SER A 175 10.05 -9.04 -6.50
C SER A 175 11.14 -8.67 -5.48
N GLY A 176 12.19 -8.01 -5.97
CA GLY A 176 13.40 -7.70 -5.22
C GLY A 176 14.50 -8.77 -5.34
N GLY A 177 14.21 -9.89 -6.01
CA GLY A 177 15.14 -10.98 -6.27
C GLY A 177 16.13 -10.69 -7.40
N ALA A 178 17.02 -11.62 -7.66
CA ALA A 178 18.04 -11.47 -8.68
C ALA A 178 17.50 -11.73 -10.08
N VAL A 179 17.90 -10.88 -11.03
CA VAL A 179 17.93 -11.22 -12.45
C VAL A 179 19.39 -11.41 -12.82
N CYS A 180 19.75 -12.61 -13.27
CA CYS A 180 21.13 -12.98 -13.56
C CYS A 180 21.31 -13.49 -14.99
N ASP A 181 22.53 -13.33 -15.51
CA ASP A 181 22.93 -13.83 -16.83
C ASP A 181 23.28 -15.32 -16.81
N GLU A 182 23.65 -15.88 -17.95
CA GLU A 182 24.04 -17.29 -18.09
C GLU A 182 25.32 -17.67 -17.32
N SER A 183 26.12 -16.69 -16.89
CA SER A 183 27.27 -16.89 -16.01
C SER A 183 26.89 -16.78 -14.52
N GLY A 184 25.61 -16.56 -14.23
CA GLY A 184 25.03 -16.33 -12.92
C GLY A 184 25.44 -15.03 -12.25
N LYS A 185 25.95 -14.04 -12.97
CA LYS A 185 26.15 -12.71 -12.39
C LYS A 185 24.82 -11.96 -12.37
N VAL A 186 24.54 -11.26 -11.29
CA VAL A 186 23.31 -10.47 -11.13
C VAL A 186 23.46 -9.18 -11.92
N ILE A 187 22.64 -9.04 -12.95
CA ILE A 187 22.59 -7.88 -13.85
C ILE A 187 21.39 -6.98 -13.57
N GLY A 188 20.47 -7.41 -12.70
CA GLY A 188 19.22 -6.71 -12.43
C GLY A 188 18.54 -7.16 -11.15
N ILE A 189 17.58 -6.35 -10.69
CA ILE A 189 16.69 -6.66 -9.57
C ILE A 189 15.26 -6.77 -10.09
N ALA A 190 14.62 -7.92 -9.87
CA ALA A 190 13.26 -8.21 -10.32
C ALA A 190 12.28 -7.20 -9.72
N ALA A 191 11.41 -6.58 -10.53
CA ALA A 191 10.52 -5.51 -10.07
C ALA A 191 9.06 -5.99 -9.99
N PHE A 192 8.44 -6.32 -11.12
CA PHE A 192 7.04 -6.75 -11.19
C PHE A 192 6.74 -7.44 -12.53
N GLY A 193 5.63 -8.17 -12.61
CA GLY A 193 5.15 -8.77 -13.86
C GLY A 193 3.73 -8.32 -14.24
N LEU A 194 3.38 -8.44 -15.52
CA LEU A 194 2.02 -8.19 -16.03
C LEU A 194 1.25 -9.53 -16.16
N GLY A 195 0.63 -10.02 -15.07
CA GLY A 195 0.07 -11.38 -14.96
C GLY A 195 -0.72 -12.03 -16.14
N LYS A 196 -0.75 -13.37 -16.12
CA LYS A 196 -1.49 -14.41 -16.91
C LYS A 196 -1.72 -14.29 -18.42
N LYS A 197 -1.75 -13.11 -19.05
CA LYS A 197 -1.92 -13.00 -20.52
C LYS A 197 -0.71 -12.41 -21.26
N GLN A 198 0.25 -11.84 -20.54
CA GLN A 198 1.51 -11.35 -21.12
C GLN A 198 2.67 -11.76 -20.21
N GLU A 199 3.53 -12.64 -20.71
CA GLU A 199 4.75 -13.07 -20.03
C GLU A 199 5.81 -11.97 -20.10
N ALA A 200 5.56 -10.84 -19.44
CA ALA A 200 6.49 -9.72 -19.37
C ALA A 200 6.85 -9.43 -17.92
N GLY A 201 8.05 -9.83 -17.53
CA GLY A 201 8.69 -9.48 -16.27
C GLY A 201 9.50 -8.21 -16.42
N PHE A 202 9.26 -7.22 -15.57
CA PHE A 202 10.01 -5.96 -15.49
C PHE A 202 11.06 -6.07 -14.39
N PHE A 203 12.26 -5.58 -14.67
CA PHE A 203 13.34 -5.51 -13.69
C PHE A 203 14.14 -4.22 -13.81
N VAL A 204 14.71 -3.80 -12.69
CA VAL A 204 15.64 -2.67 -12.64
C VAL A 204 17.00 -3.18 -13.10
N SER A 205 17.48 -2.70 -14.24
CA SER A 205 18.85 -2.96 -14.72
C SER A 205 19.87 -2.38 -13.73
N LEU A 206 20.95 -3.12 -13.47
CA LEU A 206 22.10 -2.64 -12.69
C LEU A 206 23.18 -2.03 -13.59
N GLU A 207 22.87 -1.74 -14.86
CA GLU A 207 23.76 -1.01 -15.75
C GLU A 207 24.26 0.29 -15.11
N GLY A 208 25.59 0.41 -15.00
CA GLY A 208 26.24 1.57 -14.41
C GLY A 208 26.00 1.75 -12.91
N TYR A 209 25.31 0.82 -12.23
CA TYR A 209 25.01 0.92 -10.80
C TYR A 209 26.29 1.07 -9.97
N ARG A 210 26.34 2.11 -9.12
CA ARG A 210 27.36 2.24 -8.08
C ARG A 210 26.68 2.45 -6.75
N GLN A 211 27.18 1.79 -5.72
CA GLN A 211 26.66 1.97 -4.36
C GLN A 211 26.72 3.44 -3.89
N GLY A 212 27.70 4.21 -4.38
CA GLY A 212 27.86 5.64 -4.10
C GLY A 212 26.77 6.54 -4.71
N ASP A 213 26.02 6.07 -5.69
CA ASP A 213 24.93 6.84 -6.32
C ASP A 213 23.64 6.81 -5.50
N LEU A 214 23.60 5.96 -4.46
CA LEU A 214 22.46 5.86 -3.57
C LEU A 214 22.41 7.03 -2.60
N VAL A 215 21.20 7.58 -2.42
CA VAL A 215 20.94 8.67 -1.49
C VAL A 215 20.17 8.16 -0.28
N PHE A 216 20.35 8.78 0.88
CA PHE A 216 19.50 8.48 2.04
C PHE A 216 18.02 8.71 1.68
N PRO A 217 17.07 7.86 2.14
CA PRO A 217 15.65 8.01 1.82
C PRO A 217 15.11 9.42 2.07
N ALA A 218 15.48 10.05 3.19
CA ALA A 218 15.06 11.40 3.56
C ALA A 218 15.63 12.51 2.64
N ARG A 219 16.66 12.21 1.84
CA ARG A 219 17.28 13.14 0.88
C ARG A 219 16.91 12.84 -0.57
N ARG A 220 16.13 11.79 -0.82
CA ARG A 220 15.65 11.49 -2.17
C ARG A 220 14.76 12.64 -2.66
N ALA A 221 15.01 13.11 -3.87
CA ALA A 221 14.18 14.14 -4.49
C ALA A 221 12.73 13.64 -4.62
N VAL A 222 11.79 14.48 -4.19
CA VAL A 222 10.35 14.20 -4.29
C VAL A 222 9.88 14.53 -5.71
N ASP A 223 9.22 13.57 -6.36
CA ASP A 223 8.59 13.75 -7.68
C ASP A 223 7.07 13.62 -7.54
N LYS A 224 6.43 14.73 -7.17
CA LYS A 224 4.98 14.80 -6.91
C LYS A 224 4.15 14.45 -8.14
N GLU A 225 4.61 14.87 -9.33
CA GLU A 225 3.93 14.59 -10.59
C GLU A 225 3.94 13.09 -10.88
N ARG A 226 5.12 12.45 -10.72
CA ARG A 226 5.24 11.00 -10.84
C ARG A 226 4.40 10.28 -9.80
N ALA A 227 4.41 10.72 -8.54
CA ALA A 227 3.58 10.15 -7.49
C ALA A 227 2.09 10.23 -7.83
N ALA A 228 1.62 11.38 -8.34
CA ALA A 228 0.25 11.56 -8.78
C ALA A 228 -0.12 10.66 -9.97
N ASN A 229 0.76 10.53 -10.96
CA ASN A 229 0.56 9.65 -12.12
C ASN A 229 0.50 8.17 -11.71
N LEU A 230 1.38 7.74 -10.80
CA LEU A 230 1.35 6.39 -10.23
C LEU A 230 0.08 6.16 -9.40
N ALA A 231 -0.34 7.12 -8.58
CA ALA A 231 -1.59 7.03 -7.84
C ALA A 231 -2.83 6.99 -8.75
N ASN A 232 -2.80 7.68 -9.90
CA ASN A 232 -3.83 7.58 -10.93
C ASN A 232 -3.89 6.17 -11.54
N LEU A 233 -2.73 5.56 -11.84
CA LEU A 233 -2.65 4.16 -12.28
C LEU A 233 -3.18 3.21 -11.21
N GLY A 234 -2.84 3.44 -9.93
CA GLY A 234 -3.39 2.70 -8.80
C GLY A 234 -4.91 2.73 -8.78
N ARG A 235 -5.51 3.93 -8.81
CA ARG A 235 -6.97 4.13 -8.89
C ARG A 235 -7.61 3.49 -10.11
N HIS A 236 -6.93 3.52 -11.25
CA HIS A 236 -7.43 2.85 -12.46
C HIS A 236 -7.57 1.35 -12.19
N TRP A 237 -6.53 0.70 -11.67
CA TRP A 237 -6.57 -0.73 -11.37
C TRP A 237 -7.58 -1.09 -10.28
N GLU A 238 -7.80 -0.21 -9.28
CA GLU A 238 -8.86 -0.39 -8.28
C GLU A 238 -10.28 -0.41 -8.87
N ARG A 239 -10.52 0.31 -9.98
CA ARG A 239 -11.84 0.32 -10.63
C ARG A 239 -12.15 -0.99 -11.36
N PHE A 240 -11.11 -1.70 -11.80
CA PHE A 240 -11.22 -2.96 -12.52
C PHE A 240 -10.93 -4.18 -11.65
N SER A 241 -10.47 -3.98 -10.41
CA SER A 241 -10.49 -5.03 -9.39
C SER A 241 -11.93 -5.25 -8.95
N GLY A 242 -12.45 -6.46 -9.15
CA GLY A 242 -13.65 -6.89 -8.43
C GLY A 242 -13.42 -6.83 -6.91
N SER A 243 -14.43 -7.19 -6.12
CA SER A 243 -14.41 -7.03 -4.66
C SER A 243 -13.41 -7.91 -3.90
N SER A 244 -12.57 -8.71 -4.58
CA SER A 244 -11.62 -9.63 -3.95
C SER A 244 -10.28 -8.92 -3.66
N PRO A 245 -9.82 -8.90 -2.40
CA PRO A 245 -8.51 -8.40 -1.98
C PRO A 245 -7.34 -9.00 -2.75
N ASP A 246 -7.46 -10.27 -3.16
CA ASP A 246 -6.40 -11.01 -3.83
C ASP A 246 -6.50 -10.93 -5.36
N SER A 247 -7.43 -10.12 -5.89
CA SER A 247 -7.58 -9.99 -7.34
C SER A 247 -6.32 -9.37 -7.96
N PRO A 248 -5.97 -9.76 -9.21
CA PRO A 248 -4.83 -9.16 -9.91
C PRO A 248 -4.91 -7.63 -10.01
N GLY A 249 -6.11 -7.06 -10.09
CA GLY A 249 -6.32 -5.61 -10.08
C GLY A 249 -5.92 -4.97 -8.74
N GLN A 250 -6.29 -5.58 -7.62
CA GLN A 250 -5.96 -5.07 -6.28
C GLN A 250 -4.44 -5.14 -6.04
N GLN A 251 -3.79 -6.23 -6.45
CA GLN A 251 -2.33 -6.38 -6.35
C GLN A 251 -1.59 -5.33 -7.19
N ARG A 252 -2.06 -5.05 -8.41
CA ARG A 252 -1.52 -3.98 -9.26
C ARG A 252 -1.73 -2.60 -8.67
N ALA A 253 -2.93 -2.33 -8.15
CA ALA A 253 -3.21 -1.08 -7.46
C ALA A 253 -2.24 -0.86 -6.29
N PHE A 254 -2.06 -1.89 -5.47
CA PHE A 254 -1.13 -1.87 -4.34
C PHE A 254 0.29 -1.55 -4.81
N PHE A 255 0.78 -2.24 -5.85
CA PHE A 255 2.09 -1.99 -6.44
C PHE A 255 2.26 -0.52 -6.89
N TYR A 256 1.29 0.04 -7.60
CA TYR A 256 1.37 1.43 -8.06
C TYR A 256 1.32 2.44 -6.91
N TYR A 257 0.54 2.19 -5.85
CA TYR A 257 0.57 3.03 -4.66
C TYR A 257 1.89 2.95 -3.91
N ARG A 258 2.52 1.77 -3.85
CA ARG A 258 3.87 1.61 -3.29
C ARG A 258 4.91 2.37 -4.10
N LEU A 259 4.82 2.34 -5.43
CA LEU A 259 5.68 3.19 -6.27
C LEU A 259 5.40 4.69 -6.08
N ALA A 260 4.14 5.08 -5.88
CA ALA A 260 3.78 6.48 -5.60
C ALA A 260 4.39 6.93 -4.26
N LEU A 261 4.31 6.11 -3.21
CA LEU A 261 4.96 6.37 -1.92
C LEU A 261 6.47 6.49 -2.05
N ALA A 262 7.09 5.70 -2.94
CA ALA A 262 8.51 5.81 -3.21
C ALA A 262 8.87 7.15 -3.90
N ALA A 263 7.97 7.70 -4.72
CA ALA A 263 8.17 8.98 -5.42
C ALA A 263 7.84 10.20 -4.54
N ASP A 264 6.85 10.11 -3.65
CA ASP A 264 6.52 11.12 -2.65
C ASP A 264 6.26 10.49 -1.26
N PRO A 265 7.32 10.21 -0.48
CA PRO A 265 7.18 9.65 0.85
C PRO A 265 6.61 10.64 1.88
N GLY A 266 6.38 11.90 1.49
CA GLY A 266 5.83 12.96 2.33
C GLY A 266 4.32 13.18 2.12
N ASP A 267 3.68 12.49 1.17
CA ASP A 267 2.24 12.64 0.93
C ASP A 267 1.41 11.79 1.92
N PRO A 268 0.72 12.41 2.91
CA PRO A 268 -0.12 11.68 3.86
C PRO A 268 -1.26 10.92 3.19
N GLN A 269 -1.74 11.38 2.03
CA GLN A 269 -2.85 10.76 1.32
C GLN A 269 -2.47 9.36 0.82
N LEU A 270 -1.23 9.15 0.40
CA LEU A 270 -0.76 7.85 -0.08
C LEU A 270 -0.72 6.81 1.05
N TYR A 271 -0.24 7.19 2.24
CA TYR A 271 -0.27 6.30 3.41
C TYR A 271 -1.71 5.96 3.83
N PHE A 272 -2.61 6.95 3.78
CA PHE A 272 -4.03 6.71 4.06
C PHE A 272 -4.69 5.78 3.02
N THR A 273 -4.36 5.92 1.74
CA THR A 273 -4.84 5.03 0.68
C THR A 273 -4.37 3.59 0.95
N VAL A 274 -3.07 3.38 1.20
CA VAL A 274 -2.54 2.05 1.52
C VAL A 274 -3.16 1.47 2.80
N ALA A 275 -3.37 2.29 3.83
CA ALA A 275 -4.08 1.86 5.04
C ALA A 275 -5.52 1.40 4.75
N THR A 276 -6.24 2.11 3.88
CA THR A 276 -7.61 1.77 3.50
C THR A 276 -7.64 0.45 2.74
N MET A 277 -6.66 0.20 1.86
CA MET A 277 -6.53 -1.10 1.20
C MET A 277 -6.38 -2.22 2.23
N TYR A 278 -5.47 -2.08 3.21
CA TYR A 278 -5.30 -3.10 4.26
C TYR A 278 -6.54 -3.29 5.14
N GLU A 279 -7.28 -2.23 5.42
CA GLU A 279 -8.56 -2.35 6.13
C GLU A 279 -9.57 -3.19 5.31
N GLN A 280 -9.66 -2.98 4.00
CA GLN A 280 -10.51 -3.79 3.11
C GLN A 280 -10.08 -5.27 3.08
N MET A 281 -8.78 -5.53 3.20
CA MET A 281 -8.24 -6.90 3.35
C MET A 281 -8.46 -7.48 4.76
N ARG A 282 -9.14 -6.75 5.65
CA ARG A 282 -9.34 -7.12 7.08
C ARG A 282 -8.02 -7.32 7.82
N ARG A 283 -7.01 -6.50 7.51
CA ARG A 283 -5.69 -6.47 8.18
C ARG A 283 -5.49 -5.17 8.96
N PRO A 284 -6.28 -4.92 10.03
CA PRO A 284 -6.17 -3.70 10.83
C PRO A 284 -4.83 -3.59 11.55
N ASP A 285 -4.17 -4.71 11.83
CA ASP A 285 -2.82 -4.82 12.38
C ASP A 285 -1.78 -4.11 11.49
N ILE A 286 -1.93 -4.24 10.17
CA ILE A 286 -1.08 -3.56 9.19
C ILE A 286 -1.56 -2.13 8.96
N ALA A 287 -2.87 -1.91 8.84
CA ALA A 287 -3.42 -0.60 8.49
C ALA A 287 -3.03 0.49 9.51
N GLN A 288 -3.01 0.16 10.80
CA GLN A 288 -2.75 1.13 11.88
C GLN A 288 -1.40 1.86 11.74
N PRO A 289 -0.24 1.19 11.56
CA PRO A 289 1.05 1.85 11.27
C PRO A 289 1.00 2.84 10.10
N TYR A 290 0.28 2.52 9.02
CA TYR A 290 0.10 3.43 7.89
C TYR A 290 -0.76 4.64 8.24
N VAL A 291 -1.86 4.45 8.98
CA VAL A 291 -2.68 5.56 9.48
C VAL A 291 -1.87 6.45 10.41
N ALA A 292 -1.05 5.87 11.29
CA ALA A 292 -0.17 6.61 12.18
C ALA A 292 0.84 7.46 11.39
N LYS A 293 1.43 6.90 10.32
CA LYS A 293 2.34 7.65 9.45
C LYS A 293 1.64 8.80 8.71
N ALA A 294 0.43 8.56 8.21
CA ALA A 294 -0.39 9.61 7.59
C ALA A 294 -0.67 10.77 8.56
N LEU A 295 -0.97 10.45 9.82
CA LEU A 295 -1.26 11.43 10.89
C LEU A 295 0.00 12.15 11.42
N GLU A 296 1.17 11.50 11.36
CA GLU A 296 2.47 12.12 11.64
C GLU A 296 2.76 13.22 10.61
N LEU A 297 2.55 12.92 9.32
CA LEU A 297 2.76 13.85 8.20
C LEU A 297 1.70 14.96 8.15
N ARG A 298 0.43 14.63 8.46
CA ARG A 298 -0.67 15.60 8.53
C ARG A 298 -1.57 15.31 9.73
N LYS A 299 -1.39 16.10 10.79
CA LYS A 299 -2.21 16.00 12.01
C LYS A 299 -3.69 16.33 11.77
N ASP A 300 -3.95 17.28 10.87
CA ASP A 300 -5.30 17.74 10.48
C ASP A 300 -5.85 16.91 9.32
N PHE A 301 -6.08 15.61 9.57
CA PHE A 301 -6.52 14.65 8.57
C PHE A 301 -7.72 13.83 9.08
N PRO A 302 -8.95 14.36 8.95
CA PRO A 302 -10.13 13.75 9.55
C PRO A 302 -10.47 12.37 8.97
N GLU A 303 -10.16 12.09 7.70
CA GLU A 303 -10.38 10.77 7.11
C GLU A 303 -9.46 9.70 7.73
N ALA A 304 -8.19 10.05 8.00
CA ALA A 304 -7.27 9.16 8.70
C ALA A 304 -7.67 8.96 10.17
N ARG A 305 -8.15 10.01 10.85
CA ARG A 305 -8.72 9.89 12.21
C ARG A 305 -9.95 9.00 12.23
N PHE A 306 -10.84 9.13 11.24
CA PHE A 306 -11.99 8.25 11.09
C PHE A 306 -11.55 6.79 10.93
N LEU A 307 -10.60 6.49 10.03
CA LEU A 307 -10.14 5.13 9.80
C LEU A 307 -9.54 4.50 11.08
N LEU A 308 -8.73 5.26 11.83
CA LEU A 308 -8.22 4.78 13.12
C LEU A 308 -9.36 4.54 14.13
N GLY A 309 -10.31 5.47 14.24
CA GLY A 309 -11.47 5.34 15.12
C GLY A 309 -12.36 4.15 14.74
N ASP A 310 -12.56 3.88 13.46
CA ASP A 310 -13.33 2.74 12.95
C ASP A 310 -12.64 1.41 13.26
N ILE A 311 -11.32 1.32 13.07
CA ILE A 311 -10.52 0.16 13.47
C ILE A 311 -10.66 -0.10 14.99
N LEU A 312 -10.59 0.94 15.82
CA LEU A 312 -10.75 0.84 17.27
C LEU A 312 -12.17 0.44 17.68
N LEU A 313 -13.19 0.98 17.00
CA LEU A 313 -14.60 0.66 17.22
C LEU A 313 -14.90 -0.82 16.89
N LYS A 314 -14.34 -1.33 15.77
CA LYS A 314 -14.41 -2.75 15.39
C LYS A 314 -13.70 -3.65 16.40
N ALA A 315 -12.63 -3.16 17.03
CA ALA A 315 -11.94 -3.82 18.15
C ALA A 315 -12.61 -3.62 19.52
N ASN A 316 -13.81 -3.02 19.56
CA ASN A 316 -14.57 -2.69 20.78
C ASN A 316 -13.84 -1.77 21.80
N ARG A 317 -12.83 -1.02 21.35
CA ARG A 317 -12.10 -0.03 22.14
C ARG A 317 -12.80 1.33 22.07
N LEU A 318 -13.97 1.41 22.71
CA LEU A 318 -14.94 2.49 22.51
C LEU A 318 -14.42 3.88 22.89
N ASP A 319 -13.74 4.02 24.03
CA ASP A 319 -13.28 5.34 24.50
C ASP A 319 -12.17 5.91 23.63
N GLU A 320 -11.26 5.04 23.16
CA GLU A 320 -10.20 5.40 22.23
C GLU A 320 -10.77 5.78 20.86
N ALA A 321 -11.75 5.02 20.37
CA ALA A 321 -12.46 5.35 19.14
C ALA A 321 -13.14 6.73 19.23
N ALA A 322 -13.86 7.01 20.33
CA ALA A 322 -14.48 8.31 20.57
C ALA A 322 -13.45 9.46 20.62
N ALA A 323 -12.27 9.21 21.21
CA ALA A 323 -11.20 10.19 21.24
C ALA A 323 -10.68 10.53 19.83
N GLU A 324 -10.50 9.52 18.97
CA GLU A 324 -10.06 9.72 17.59
C GLU A 324 -11.12 10.44 16.74
N PHE A 325 -12.39 10.06 16.86
CA PHE A 325 -13.49 10.75 16.17
C PHE A 325 -13.59 12.23 16.60
N ARG A 326 -13.44 12.51 17.90
CA ARG A 326 -13.42 13.88 18.42
C ARG A 326 -12.24 14.69 17.87
N LYS A 327 -11.05 14.09 17.73
CA LYS A 327 -9.90 14.74 17.07
C LYS A 327 -10.21 15.04 15.60
N GLY A 328 -10.84 14.12 14.87
CA GLY A 328 -11.27 14.34 13.50
C GLY A 328 -12.30 15.46 13.36
N LEU A 329 -13.21 15.62 14.33
CA LEU A 329 -14.18 16.73 14.36
C LEU A 329 -13.57 18.09 14.74
N ALA A 330 -12.44 18.09 15.43
CA ALA A 330 -11.72 19.30 15.81
C ALA A 330 -10.84 19.86 14.67
N THR A 331 -10.93 19.30 13.47
CA THR A 331 -10.15 19.73 12.31
C THR A 331 -10.42 21.19 11.95
N ALA A 332 -9.36 21.94 11.64
CA ALA A 332 -9.48 23.35 11.23
C ALA A 332 -9.82 23.46 9.73
N ARG A 333 -9.38 22.48 8.92
CA ARG A 333 -9.64 22.41 7.48
C ARG A 333 -11.12 22.16 7.17
N GLN A 334 -11.69 22.92 6.22
CA GLN A 334 -13.13 22.94 5.90
C GLN A 334 -13.46 22.64 4.42
N ASP A 335 -12.52 22.13 3.63
CA ASP A 335 -12.83 21.72 2.25
C ASP A 335 -13.75 20.48 2.21
N ILE A 336 -14.21 20.12 1.01
CA ILE A 336 -15.18 19.03 0.81
C ILE A 336 -14.68 17.67 1.32
N LEU A 337 -13.40 17.35 1.18
CA LEU A 337 -12.82 16.08 1.65
C LEU A 337 -12.74 16.10 3.17
N ALA A 338 -12.20 17.17 3.75
CA ALA A 338 -12.15 17.34 5.19
C ALA A 338 -13.55 17.27 5.83
N ARG A 339 -14.55 17.93 5.23
CA ARG A 339 -15.96 17.87 5.68
C ARG A 339 -16.55 16.46 5.59
N ARG A 340 -16.19 15.68 4.56
CA ARG A 340 -16.57 14.25 4.47
C ARG A 340 -15.91 13.43 5.57
N GLY A 341 -14.62 13.64 5.86
CA GLY A 341 -13.92 13.02 6.97
C GLY A 341 -14.55 13.36 8.32
N MET A 342 -14.91 14.63 8.54
CA MET A 342 -15.62 15.09 9.74
C MET A 342 -16.98 14.42 9.89
N ALA A 343 -17.76 14.34 8.81
CA ALA A 343 -19.07 13.67 8.84
C ALA A 343 -18.93 12.21 9.27
N ARG A 344 -17.96 11.49 8.69
CA ARG A 344 -17.65 10.11 9.10
C ARG A 344 -17.21 10.01 10.56
N CYS A 345 -16.44 10.98 11.07
CA CYS A 345 -16.09 11.04 12.49
C CYS A 345 -17.31 11.29 13.39
N ALA A 346 -18.21 12.22 13.03
CA ALA A 346 -19.45 12.46 13.77
C ALA A 346 -20.31 11.20 13.80
N TYR A 347 -20.48 10.53 12.67
CA TYR A 347 -21.18 9.26 12.57
C TYR A 347 -20.55 8.17 13.47
N GLY A 348 -19.23 7.98 13.40
CA GLY A 348 -18.52 7.03 14.25
C GLY A 348 -18.66 7.34 15.74
N GLY A 349 -18.60 8.62 16.11
CA GLY A 349 -18.85 9.08 17.48
C GLY A 349 -20.28 8.78 17.93
N ALA A 350 -21.28 8.95 17.05
CA ALA A 350 -22.67 8.61 17.34
C ALA A 350 -22.85 7.11 17.61
N LEU A 351 -22.18 6.24 16.83
CA LEU A 351 -22.18 4.79 17.07
C LEU A 351 -21.59 4.44 18.44
N VAL A 352 -20.46 5.05 18.80
CA VAL A 352 -19.83 4.83 20.11
C VAL A 352 -20.75 5.28 21.24
N ALA A 353 -21.32 6.49 21.14
CA ALA A 353 -22.25 7.02 22.12
C ALA A 353 -23.49 6.12 22.29
N GLY A 354 -24.03 5.63 21.17
CA GLY A 354 -25.15 4.68 21.17
C GLY A 354 -24.82 3.37 21.89
N ARG A 355 -23.65 2.77 21.62
CA ARG A 355 -23.19 1.55 22.34
C ARG A 355 -23.03 1.76 23.84
N GLN A 356 -22.64 2.98 24.25
CA GLN A 356 -22.50 3.37 25.65
C GLN A 356 -23.81 3.92 26.27
N LYS A 357 -24.95 3.80 25.58
CA LYS A 357 -26.27 4.29 26.03
C LYS A 357 -26.29 5.81 26.34
N ARG A 358 -25.44 6.59 25.66
CA ARG A 358 -25.40 8.05 25.72
C ARG A 358 -26.32 8.64 24.63
N SER A 359 -27.63 8.41 24.76
CA SER A 359 -28.62 8.71 23.71
C SER A 359 -28.61 10.16 23.23
N ALA A 360 -28.45 11.14 24.14
CA ALA A 360 -28.37 12.55 23.77
C ALA A 360 -27.14 12.87 22.91
N GLU A 361 -25.97 12.38 23.31
CA GLU A 361 -24.74 12.56 22.55
C GLU A 361 -24.82 11.90 21.18
N ALA A 362 -25.39 10.68 21.12
CA ALA A 362 -25.61 9.98 19.87
C ALA A 362 -26.52 10.77 18.91
N ALA A 363 -27.63 11.32 19.41
CA ALA A 363 -28.54 12.15 18.60
C ALA A 363 -27.84 13.42 18.09
N TYR A 364 -27.07 14.11 18.95
CA TYR A 364 -26.33 15.30 18.54
C TYR A 364 -25.31 15.00 17.44
N LEU A 365 -24.49 13.96 17.62
CA LEU A 365 -23.43 13.59 16.68
C LEU A 365 -24.00 13.07 15.35
N ALA A 366 -25.08 12.29 15.40
CA ALA A 366 -25.78 11.83 14.21
C ALA A 366 -26.30 13.01 13.37
N ARG A 367 -26.88 14.02 14.03
CA ARG A 367 -27.35 15.23 13.36
C ARG A 367 -26.21 16.10 12.83
N TRP A 368 -25.11 16.20 13.57
CA TRP A 368 -23.92 16.92 13.09
C TRP A 368 -23.38 16.25 11.82
N SER A 369 -23.25 14.92 11.80
CA SER A 369 -22.85 14.15 10.61
C SER A 369 -23.70 14.52 9.39
N ASP A 370 -25.02 14.49 9.54
CA ASP A 370 -25.97 14.83 8.48
C ASP A 370 -25.79 16.27 7.96
N SER A 371 -25.61 17.24 8.86
CA SER A 371 -25.44 18.66 8.50
C SER A 371 -24.18 18.95 7.68
N LEU A 372 -23.14 18.12 7.81
CA LEU A 372 -21.85 18.34 7.15
C LEU A 372 -21.89 17.95 5.66
N VAL A 373 -22.69 16.94 5.30
CA VAL A 373 -22.83 16.42 3.94
C VAL A 373 -24.32 16.16 3.62
N PRO A 374 -25.11 17.24 3.42
CA PRO A 374 -26.58 17.14 3.30
C PRO A 374 -27.08 16.65 1.92
N THR A 375 -26.22 16.61 0.89
CA THR A 375 -26.60 16.27 -0.49
C THR A 375 -25.97 14.95 -0.94
N ASP A 376 -26.81 13.91 -1.00
CA ASP A 376 -26.76 12.72 -1.87
C ASP A 376 -25.76 11.56 -1.57
N ARG A 377 -26.32 10.34 -1.56
CA ARG A 377 -25.72 9.00 -1.82
C ARG A 377 -24.60 8.41 -0.95
N PHE A 378 -24.19 9.00 0.17
CA PHE A 378 -23.29 8.28 1.09
C PHE A 378 -24.06 7.36 2.05
N THR A 379 -23.59 6.12 2.21
CA THR A 379 -24.15 5.08 3.10
C THR A 379 -24.55 5.60 4.48
N TYR A 380 -23.78 6.56 5.01
CA TYR A 380 -23.94 7.06 6.37
C TYR A 380 -25.12 8.02 6.58
N HIS A 381 -25.72 8.62 5.53
CA HIS A 381 -26.85 9.54 5.72
C HIS A 381 -28.06 8.82 6.32
N THR A 382 -28.52 7.74 5.67
CA THR A 382 -29.67 6.94 6.13
C THR A 382 -29.42 6.32 7.50
N GLU A 383 -28.20 5.82 7.74
CA GLU A 383 -27.84 5.23 9.03
C GLU A 383 -27.72 6.28 10.14
N ALA A 384 -27.19 7.48 9.85
CA ALA A 384 -27.15 8.59 10.79
C ALA A 384 -28.57 9.04 11.16
N VAL A 385 -29.49 9.15 10.21
CA VAL A 385 -30.91 9.42 10.48
C VAL A 385 -31.50 8.33 11.39
N GLY A 386 -31.26 7.05 11.09
CA GLY A 386 -31.74 5.97 11.95
C GLY A 386 -31.12 5.98 13.37
N LEU A 387 -29.85 6.38 13.51
CA LEU A 387 -29.21 6.57 14.82
C LEU A 387 -29.79 7.77 15.57
N PHE A 388 -30.08 8.86 14.86
CA PHE A 388 -30.76 10.03 15.40
C PHE A 388 -32.15 9.66 15.91
N ASP A 389 -32.96 8.97 15.12
CA ASP A 389 -34.32 8.55 15.51
C ASP A 389 -34.31 7.62 16.73
N ARG A 390 -33.32 6.74 16.85
CA ARG A 390 -33.15 5.89 18.05
C ARG A 390 -32.71 6.72 19.25
N GLY A 391 -31.66 7.54 19.11
CA GLY A 391 -31.10 8.32 20.20
C GLY A 391 -32.03 9.45 20.68
N SER A 392 -32.88 9.97 19.81
CA SER A 392 -33.83 11.04 20.13
C SER A 392 -35.02 10.59 20.98
N LYS A 393 -35.27 9.28 21.15
CA LYS A 393 -36.35 8.80 22.03
C LYS A 393 -36.13 9.12 23.51
N ASP A 394 -34.87 9.34 23.90
CA ASP A 394 -34.46 9.48 25.29
C ASP A 394 -33.98 10.90 25.63
N ILE A 395 -34.26 11.90 24.80
CA ILE A 395 -33.87 13.31 25.02
C ILE A 395 -35.06 14.21 25.35
N SER A 396 -34.81 15.39 25.94
CA SER A 396 -35.89 16.36 26.26
C SER A 396 -36.48 17.01 25.01
N ASP A 397 -37.71 17.56 25.10
CA ASP A 397 -38.28 18.38 24.01
C ASP A 397 -37.36 19.58 23.66
N GLU A 398 -36.70 20.18 24.67
CA GLU A 398 -35.73 21.26 24.48
C GLU A 398 -34.49 20.78 23.70
N GLN A 399 -33.97 19.59 24.04
CA GLN A 399 -32.85 18.99 23.32
C GLN A 399 -33.25 18.57 21.91
N PHE A 400 -34.43 17.98 21.74
CA PHE A 400 -34.95 17.62 20.43
C PHE A 400 -35.11 18.85 19.54
N ALA A 401 -35.66 19.95 20.06
CA ALA A 401 -35.71 21.23 19.38
C ALA A 401 -34.30 21.75 19.02
N TYR A 402 -33.32 21.59 19.93
CA TYR A 402 -31.94 22.02 19.69
C TYR A 402 -31.33 21.37 18.44
N VAL A 403 -31.45 20.05 18.32
CA VAL A 403 -30.81 19.28 17.23
C VAL A 403 -31.61 19.32 15.92
N THR A 404 -32.92 19.56 15.98
CA THR A 404 -33.74 19.62 14.76
C THR A 404 -33.64 20.96 14.02
N GLN A 405 -33.26 22.04 14.70
CA GLN A 405 -33.05 23.35 14.08
C GLN A 405 -31.87 23.38 13.10
N ALA A 406 -32.00 24.15 12.02
CA ALA A 406 -30.90 24.40 11.08
C ALA A 406 -29.83 25.28 11.75
N ARG A 407 -28.70 24.68 12.12
CA ARG A 407 -27.59 25.38 12.81
C ARG A 407 -26.23 24.79 12.47
N LYS A 408 -25.19 25.53 12.84
CA LYS A 408 -23.82 25.02 12.87
C LYS A 408 -23.64 24.19 14.15
N PHE A 409 -23.03 23.02 14.00
CA PHE A 409 -22.71 22.11 15.10
C PHE A 409 -21.21 22.21 15.41
N SER A 410 -20.85 22.05 16.68
CA SER A 410 -19.46 22.10 17.15
C SER A 410 -19.29 21.35 18.47
N LEU A 411 -18.05 21.01 18.85
CA LEU A 411 -17.77 20.40 20.16
C LEU A 411 -18.19 21.30 21.33
N ARG A 412 -18.07 22.63 21.17
CA ARG A 412 -18.51 23.61 22.18
C ARG A 412 -20.03 23.63 22.33
N ASP A 413 -20.75 23.50 21.22
CA ASP A 413 -22.21 23.43 21.19
C ASP A 413 -22.71 22.11 21.76
N MET A 414 -22.02 21.00 21.48
CA MET A 414 -22.31 19.70 22.08
C MET A 414 -22.21 19.75 23.61
N ALA A 415 -21.15 20.36 24.16
CA ALA A 415 -20.99 20.51 25.59
C ALA A 415 -22.12 21.35 26.24
N ARG A 416 -22.64 22.38 25.53
CA ARG A 416 -23.82 23.14 25.97
C ARG A 416 -25.08 22.27 25.93
N TYR A 417 -25.30 21.59 24.82
CA TYR A 417 -26.43 20.69 24.62
C TYR A 417 -26.51 19.57 25.66
N LEU A 418 -25.38 18.95 26.03
CA LEU A 418 -25.35 17.89 27.03
C LEU A 418 -25.65 18.39 28.46
N ARG A 419 -25.40 19.67 28.76
CA ARG A 419 -25.76 20.25 30.07
C ARG A 419 -27.26 20.45 30.27
N MET A 420 -28.04 20.56 29.19
CA MET A 420 -29.51 20.69 29.25
C MET A 420 -30.16 19.49 29.98
N LEU A 421 -29.51 18.31 29.98
CA LEU A 421 -29.96 17.13 30.72
C LEU A 421 -29.91 17.26 32.24
N ARG A 422 -29.09 18.17 32.80
CA ARG A 422 -28.94 18.28 34.25
C ARG A 422 -30.21 18.74 34.98
N ASN A 423 -31.16 19.32 34.24
CA ASN A 423 -32.42 19.85 34.76
C ASN A 423 -33.65 19.03 34.28
N PHE A 424 -33.44 17.79 33.86
CA PHE A 424 -34.41 16.98 33.14
C PHE A 424 -35.20 16.03 34.05
N THR A 425 -36.53 16.04 33.94
CA THR A 425 -37.44 15.24 34.79
C THR A 425 -38.50 14.42 34.04
N ARG A 426 -38.59 14.48 32.70
CA ARG A 426 -39.66 13.80 31.91
C ARG A 426 -39.12 13.04 30.70
N PRO A 427 -39.50 11.79 30.42
CA PRO A 427 -38.90 11.03 29.31
C PRO A 427 -39.41 11.47 27.93
N GLY A 428 -38.47 11.69 27.00
CA GLY A 428 -38.63 11.68 25.54
C GLY A 428 -39.38 12.86 24.88
N PRO A 429 -39.16 13.10 23.56
CA PRO A 429 -39.95 14.05 22.79
C PRO A 429 -41.38 13.55 22.59
N THR A 430 -42.34 14.47 22.56
CA THR A 430 -43.74 14.09 22.32
C THR A 430 -43.93 13.44 20.93
N LYS A 431 -44.91 12.52 20.79
CA LYS A 431 -45.26 11.90 19.50
C LYS A 431 -45.53 12.94 18.38
N ALA A 432 -46.11 14.08 18.75
CA ALA A 432 -46.39 15.19 17.84
C ALA A 432 -45.10 15.86 17.34
N ALA A 433 -44.12 16.09 18.22
CA ALA A 433 -42.83 16.64 17.84
C ALA A 433 -42.06 15.72 16.88
N LEU A 434 -42.11 14.40 17.12
CA LEU A 434 -41.47 13.41 16.25
C LEU A 434 -42.13 13.35 14.86
N ALA A 435 -43.46 13.39 14.80
CA ALA A 435 -44.21 13.39 13.54
C ALA A 435 -43.91 14.64 12.68
N LEU A 436 -43.84 15.81 13.31
CA LEU A 436 -43.51 17.08 12.63
C LEU A 436 -42.08 17.07 12.08
N HIS A 437 -41.13 16.52 12.83
CA HIS A 437 -39.75 16.34 12.37
C HIS A 437 -39.68 15.45 11.13
N ASN A 438 -40.29 14.27 11.18
CA ASN A 438 -40.29 13.31 10.07
C ASN A 438 -40.91 13.91 8.80
N GLN A 439 -41.98 14.68 8.95
CA GLN A 439 -42.59 15.42 7.84
C GLN A 439 -41.65 16.47 7.26
N THR A 440 -40.94 17.22 8.11
CA THR A 440 -40.00 18.27 7.69
C THR A 440 -38.80 17.67 6.94
N VAL A 441 -38.23 16.57 7.44
CA VAL A 441 -37.12 15.84 6.78
C VAL A 441 -37.56 15.31 5.42
N ALA A 442 -38.74 14.68 5.33
CA ALA A 442 -39.29 14.18 4.07
C ALA A 442 -39.51 15.30 3.04
N GLN A 443 -40.00 16.47 3.47
CA GLN A 443 -40.15 17.64 2.60
C GLN A 443 -38.80 18.21 2.14
N LEU A 444 -37.81 18.27 3.03
CA LEU A 444 -36.47 18.74 2.69
C LEU A 444 -35.81 17.81 1.65
N ALA A 445 -35.86 16.50 1.88
CA ALA A 445 -35.35 15.49 0.95
C ALA A 445 -36.02 15.59 -0.43
N LYS A 446 -37.35 15.78 -0.46
CA LYS A 446 -38.11 15.97 -1.71
C LYS A 446 -37.69 17.23 -2.47
N ARG A 447 -37.49 18.36 -1.77
CA ARG A 447 -36.98 19.61 -2.37
C ARG A 447 -35.56 19.47 -2.88
N MET A 448 -34.70 18.77 -2.16
CA MET A 448 -33.31 18.56 -2.54
C MET A 448 -33.17 17.64 -3.76
N LEU A 449 -33.96 16.55 -3.83
CA LEU A 449 -34.07 15.69 -5.01
C LEU A 449 -34.57 16.46 -6.24
N ALA A 450 -35.50 17.40 -6.07
CA ALA A 450 -35.97 18.26 -7.14
C ALA A 450 -34.91 19.28 -7.63
N SER A 451 -33.92 19.61 -6.78
CA SER A 451 -32.83 20.54 -7.10
C SER A 451 -31.53 19.86 -7.56
N ALA A 452 -31.47 18.52 -7.57
CA ALA A 452 -30.31 17.79 -8.05
C ALA A 452 -30.14 18.03 -9.56
N PRO A 453 -28.93 18.32 -10.06
CA PRO A 453 -28.72 18.51 -11.49
C PRO A 453 -29.20 17.26 -12.24
N ARG A 454 -30.10 17.44 -13.21
CA ARG A 454 -30.54 16.33 -14.07
C ARG A 454 -29.29 15.65 -14.62
N PRO A 455 -29.21 14.30 -14.59
CA PRO A 455 -28.09 13.60 -15.21
C PRO A 455 -27.97 14.11 -16.65
N LEU A 456 -26.77 14.58 -17.02
CA LEU A 456 -26.47 14.92 -18.40
C LEU A 456 -26.92 13.73 -19.25
N PRO A 457 -27.72 13.96 -20.32
CA PRO A 457 -28.10 12.86 -21.20
C PRO A 457 -26.82 12.17 -21.65
N LEU A 458 -26.78 10.84 -21.49
CA LEU A 458 -25.71 9.98 -21.99
C LEU A 458 -25.44 10.39 -23.44
N ARG A 459 -24.36 11.14 -23.68
CA ARG A 459 -23.91 11.42 -25.04
C ARG A 459 -23.59 10.07 -25.64
N LYS A 460 -24.31 9.76 -26.72
CA LYS A 460 -24.15 8.59 -27.59
C LYS A 460 -22.66 8.31 -27.80
N ARG A 461 -22.30 7.03 -27.65
CA ARG A 461 -21.06 6.35 -28.06
C ARG A 461 -19.98 7.28 -28.61
N LEU A 462 -18.92 7.48 -27.83
CA LEU A 462 -17.62 7.79 -28.43
C LEU A 462 -17.13 6.54 -29.16
N PRO A 463 -16.58 6.68 -30.38
CA PRO A 463 -16.16 5.56 -31.21
C PRO A 463 -15.03 4.79 -30.53
N ASP A 464 -15.06 3.47 -30.72
CA ASP A 464 -13.94 2.59 -30.40
C ASP A 464 -12.66 3.19 -31.01
N ALA A 465 -11.67 3.43 -30.17
CA ALA A 465 -10.38 3.99 -30.55
C ALA A 465 -9.27 3.02 -30.13
N PRO A 466 -8.16 3.01 -30.88
CA PRO A 466 -7.51 1.81 -31.43
C PRO A 466 -6.72 0.94 -30.45
#